data_AF-A0A3C1UZN5-F1
#
_entry.id   AF-A0A3C1UZN5-F1
#
_cell.length_a   1.000
_cell.length_b   1.000
_cell.length_c   1.000
_cell.angle_alpha   90.00
_cell.angle_beta   90.00
_cell.angle_gamma   90.00
#
_symmetry.space_group_name_H-M   'P 1'
#
loop_
_entity.id
_entity.type
_entity.pdbx_description
1 polymer ?
#
loop_
_entity_poly.entity_id
_entity_poly.type
_entity_poly.pdbx_seq_one_letter_code
_entity_poly.pdbx_strand_id
1 'polypeptide(L)' 'MQSNWQHNTRNTLKGANSCNDFFQSDQFKDRHFPIKIPLEFANLIDKNNPDDPLLKQVIPFRSAQNQAEFSLSPLGDEDN' A
#
# COMPACT_ATOMS: atom_id res chain seq x y z
N MET A 1 24.86 -6.24 11.27
CA MET A 1 23.53 -6.55 10.70
C MET A 1 23.73 -6.84 9.21
N GLN A 2 23.54 -8.08 8.76
CA GLN A 2 23.49 -8.32 7.30
C GLN A 2 22.21 -7.69 6.78
N SER A 3 22.33 -6.73 5.85
CA SER A 3 21.18 -6.01 5.31
C SER A 3 20.48 -6.90 4.29
N ASN A 4 19.36 -7.51 4.70
CA ASN A 4 18.54 -8.42 3.88
C ASN A 4 17.49 -7.68 3.03
N TRP A 5 17.68 -6.38 2.79
CA TRP A 5 16.68 -5.53 2.14
C TRP A 5 16.29 -6.02 0.74
N GLN A 6 17.21 -6.63 -0.01
CA GLN A 6 16.92 -7.21 -1.33
C GLN A 6 15.99 -8.42 -1.23
N HIS A 7 16.12 -9.22 -0.16
CA HIS A 7 15.22 -10.33 0.10
C HIS A 7 13.82 -9.82 0.44
N ASN A 8 13.72 -8.82 1.31
CA ASN A 8 12.44 -8.21 1.71
C ASN A 8 11.74 -7.54 0.53
N THR A 9 12.49 -6.94 -0.40
CA THR A 9 11.94 -6.32 -1.62
C THR A 9 11.35 -7.35 -2.60
N ARG A 10 11.84 -8.60 -2.56
CA ARG A 10 11.30 -9.72 -3.35
C ARG A 10 10.11 -10.37 -2.66
N ASN A 11 10.13 -10.43 -1.33
CA ASN A 11 9.09 -11.05 -0.52
C ASN A 11 7.96 -10.04 -0.21
N THR A 12 7.15 -9.73 -1.21
CA THR A 12 6.11 -8.69 -1.13
C THR A 12 4.76 -9.22 -1.61
N LEU A 13 3.67 -8.85 -0.94
CA LEU A 13 2.32 -8.95 -1.47
C LEU A 13 2.17 -7.96 -2.64
N LYS A 14 1.59 -8.42 -3.75
CA LYS A 14 1.42 -7.62 -4.97
C LYS A 14 -0.01 -7.74 -5.48
N GLY A 15 -0.61 -6.59 -5.76
CA GLY A 15 -1.97 -6.52 -6.29
C GLY A 15 -3.05 -6.87 -5.28
N ALA A 16 -4.29 -6.60 -5.67
CA ALA A 16 -5.46 -6.72 -4.79
C ALA A 16 -5.69 -8.16 -4.33
N ASN A 17 -5.63 -9.14 -5.23
CA ASN A 17 -5.94 -10.54 -4.90
C ASN A 17 -5.03 -11.08 -3.79
N SER A 18 -3.71 -10.97 -3.93
CA SER A 18 -2.78 -11.46 -2.91
C SER A 18 -2.92 -10.74 -1.57
N CYS A 19 -3.27 -9.45 -1.57
CA CYS A 19 -3.55 -8.71 -0.35
C CYS A 19 -4.87 -9.14 0.29
N ASN A 20 -5.94 -9.27 -0.49
CA ASN A 20 -7.25 -9.72 -0.03
C ASN A 20 -7.17 -11.14 0.56
N ASP A 21 -6.42 -12.04 -0.07
CA ASP A 21 -6.16 -13.39 0.44
C ASP A 21 -5.38 -13.36 1.77
N PHE A 22 -4.34 -12.51 1.85
CA PHE A 22 -3.50 -12.42 3.06
C PHE A 22 -4.23 -11.77 4.23
N PHE A 23 -4.98 -10.70 4.00
CA PHE A 23 -5.70 -9.95 5.01
C PHE A 23 -7.12 -10.49 5.26
N GLN A 24 -7.57 -11.47 4.48
CA GLN A 24 -8.93 -12.04 4.53
C GLN A 24 -10.00 -10.95 4.42
N SER A 25 -9.85 -10.07 3.44
CA SER A 25 -10.64 -8.85 3.26
C SER A 25 -10.91 -8.61 1.78
N ASP A 26 -11.93 -7.81 1.44
CA ASP A 26 -12.23 -7.37 0.06
C ASP A 26 -11.94 -5.87 -0.14
N GLN A 27 -11.10 -5.30 0.71
CA GLN A 27 -10.81 -3.86 0.73
C GLN A 27 -9.79 -3.43 -0.33
N PHE A 28 -8.91 -4.32 -0.79
CA PHE A 28 -7.90 -3.99 -1.78
C PHE A 28 -8.50 -4.06 -3.19
N LYS A 29 -8.16 -3.07 -4.02
CA LYS A 29 -8.57 -2.98 -5.42
C LYS A 29 -7.41 -2.46 -6.26
N ASP A 30 -7.12 -3.15 -7.36
CA ASP A 30 -6.08 -2.70 -8.29
C ASP A 30 -6.50 -1.38 -8.93
N ARG A 31 -5.58 -0.41 -8.91
CA ARG A 31 -5.74 0.93 -9.44
C ARG A 31 -4.49 1.32 -10.22
N HIS A 32 -4.49 2.54 -10.76
CA HIS A 32 -3.34 3.09 -11.46
C HIS A 32 -2.08 3.12 -10.58
N PHE A 33 -2.22 3.41 -9.28
CA PHE A 33 -1.12 3.24 -8.33
C PHE A 33 -1.04 1.76 -7.89
N PRO A 34 0.08 1.06 -8.13
CA PRO A 34 0.18 -0.37 -7.88
C PRO A 34 0.26 -0.68 -6.38
N ILE A 35 -0.41 -1.76 -5.97
CA ILE A 35 -0.33 -2.27 -4.59
C ILE A 35 0.90 -3.16 -4.46
N LYS A 36 1.82 -2.78 -3.58
CA LYS A 36 3.00 -3.58 -3.23
C LYS A 36 3.38 -3.38 -1.77
N ILE A 37 3.26 -4.42 -0.96
CA ILE A 37 3.50 -4.38 0.49
C ILE A 37 4.57 -5.42 0.86
N PRO A 38 5.74 -5.03 1.39
CA PRO A 38 6.72 -6.00 1.89
C PRO A 38 6.14 -6.81 3.05
N LEU A 39 6.39 -8.12 3.06
CA LEU A 39 5.78 -9.03 4.01
C LEU A 39 6.16 -8.72 5.46
N GLU A 40 7.34 -8.18 5.70
CA GLU A 40 7.76 -7.72 7.03
C GLU A 40 6.80 -6.67 7.61
N PHE A 41 6.31 -5.73 6.79
CA PHE A 41 5.32 -4.74 7.22
C PHE A 41 3.91 -5.32 7.27
N ALA A 42 3.57 -6.19 6.31
CA ALA A 42 2.28 -6.87 6.30
C ALA A 42 2.04 -7.69 7.59
N ASN A 43 3.11 -8.27 8.14
CA ASN A 43 3.06 -9.04 9.39
C ASN A 43 2.93 -8.18 10.65
N LEU A 44 3.17 -6.87 10.57
CA LEU A 44 2.99 -5.94 11.70
C LEU A 44 1.55 -5.43 11.83
N ILE A 45 0.73 -5.61 10.78
CA ILE A 45 -0.65 -5.13 10.74
C ILE A 45 -1.54 -6.04 11.60
N ASP A 46 -2.29 -5.44 12.52
CA ASP A 46 -3.35 -6.17 13.24
C ASP A 46 -4.60 -6.30 12.36
N LYS A 47 -4.85 -7.52 11.88
CA LYS A 47 -5.99 -7.86 11.02
C LYS A 47 -7.33 -7.80 11.75
N ASN A 48 -7.31 -7.90 13.08
CA ASN A 48 -8.53 -7.87 13.89
C ASN A 48 -8.93 -6.45 14.26
N ASN A 49 -8.07 -5.48 13.99
CA ASN A 49 -8.30 -4.07 14.27
C ASN A 49 -8.56 -3.30 12.96
N PRO A 50 -9.83 -3.00 12.61
CA PRO A 50 -10.13 -2.21 11.42
C PRO A 50 -9.57 -0.78 11.49
N ASP A 51 -9.20 -0.31 12.69
CA ASP A 51 -8.61 1.00 12.93
C ASP A 51 -7.08 1.01 12.97
N ASP A 52 -6.43 -0.13 12.69
CA ASP A 52 -4.97 -0.26 12.66
C ASP A 52 -4.34 0.81 11.73
N PRO A 53 -3.37 1.60 12.24
CA PRO A 53 -2.78 2.68 11.47
C PRO A 53 -1.94 2.20 10.28
N LEU A 54 -1.31 1.02 10.37
CA LEU A 54 -0.55 0.44 9.27
C LEU A 54 -1.49 -0.11 8.19
N LEU A 55 -2.62 -0.70 8.59
CA LEU A 55 -3.66 -1.13 7.66
C LEU A 55 -4.20 0.06 6.84
N LYS A 56 -4.47 1.20 7.51
CA LYS A 56 -4.94 2.43 6.84
C LYS A 56 -3.96 3.00 5.82
N GLN A 57 -2.65 2.77 6.00
CA GLN A 57 -1.62 3.22 5.06
C GLN A 57 -1.56 2.37 3.78
N VAL A 58 -1.90 1.09 3.88
CA VAL A 58 -1.76 0.16 2.75
C VAL A 58 -3.06 -0.09 1.99
N ILE A 59 -4.22 0.16 2.61
CA ILE A 59 -5.50 0.08 1.93
C ILE A 59 -5.62 1.24 0.92
N PRO A 60 -5.90 0.96 -0.36
CA PRO A 60 -6.12 2.00 -1.35
C PRO A 60 -7.30 2.91 -0.97
N PHE A 61 -7.02 4.19 -0.71
CA PHE A 61 -8.03 5.14 -0.29
C PHE A 61 -9.09 5.37 -1.38
N ARG A 62 -10.37 5.30 -1.01
CA ARG A 62 -11.47 5.27 -1.99
C ARG A 62 -11.62 6.56 -2.79
N SER A 63 -11.36 7.72 -2.20
CA SER A 63 -11.66 9.05 -2.76
C SER A 63 -10.45 9.91 -3.12
N ALA A 64 -9.23 9.36 -3.15
CA ALA A 64 -8.03 10.14 -3.49
C ALA A 64 -7.99 10.65 -4.95
N GLN A 65 -8.85 10.11 -5.82
CA GLN A 65 -8.82 10.42 -7.25
C GLN A 65 -10.02 11.30 -7.58
N ASN A 66 -9.73 12.52 -8.05
CA ASN A 66 -10.67 13.49 -8.64
C ASN A 66 -11.31 14.53 -7.69
N GLN A 67 -10.57 15.07 -6.73
CA GLN A 67 -10.91 16.39 -6.19
C GLN A 67 -10.33 17.47 -7.11
N ALA A 68 -11.15 18.44 -7.51
CA ALA A 68 -10.75 19.48 -8.46
C ALA A 68 -9.55 20.34 -8.00
N GLU A 69 -9.29 20.36 -6.68
CA GLU A 69 -8.21 21.12 -6.05
C GLU A 69 -6.87 20.34 -6.02
N PHE A 70 -6.84 19.06 -6.44
CA PHE A 70 -5.62 18.25 -6.41
C PHE A 70 -4.83 18.38 -7.71
N SER A 71 -3.52 18.64 -7.56
CA SER A 71 -2.54 18.63 -8.65
C SER A 71 -1.76 17.32 -8.67
N LEU A 72 -1.37 16.85 -9.87
CA LEU A 72 -0.48 15.71 -10.03
C LEU A 72 0.96 16.02 -9.58
N SER A 73 1.38 17.27 -9.73
CA SER A 73 2.65 17.76 -9.20
C SER A 73 2.40 19.02 -8.38
N PRO A 74 2.02 18.89 -7.10
CA PRO A 74 1.82 20.04 -6.24
C PRO A 74 3.14 20.74 -5.85
N LEU A 75 4.27 20.04 -5.98
CA LEU A 75 5.60 20.55 -5.62
C LEU A 75 6.48 20.88 -6.84
N GLY A 76 6.09 20.51 -8.06
CA GLY A 76 6.87 20.78 -9.28
C GLY A 76 8.19 20.01 -9.32
N ASP A 77 8.22 18.78 -8.83
CA ASP A 77 9.46 17.98 -8.73
C ASP A 77 10.11 17.73 -10.11
N GLU A 78 9.32 17.78 -11.18
CA GLU A 78 9.76 17.66 -12.58
C GLU A 78 10.57 18.85 -13.11
N ASP A 79 10.50 20.02 -12.45
CA ASP A 79 11.15 21.25 -12.90
C ASP A 79 12.60 21.43 -12.40
N ASN A 80 13.18 20.40 -11.75
CA ASN A 80 14.56 20.39 -11.22
C ASN A 80 15.63 19.94 -12.22
#